data_AF-A0A959EAT8-F1
#
_entry.id   AF-A0A959EAT8-F1
#
_cell.length_a   1.000
_cell.length_b   1.000
_cell.length_c   1.000
_cell.angle_alpha   90.00
_cell.angle_beta   90.00
_cell.angle_gamma   90.00
#
_symmetry.space_group_name_H-M   'P 1'
#
loop_
_entity.id
_entity.type
_entity.pdbx_description
1 polymer ?
#
loop_
_entity_poly.entity_id
_entity_poly.type
_entity_poly.pdbx_seq_one_letter_code
_entity_poly.pdbx_strand_id
1 'polypeptide(L)'
;MSLRKLPIPYFYAILASIALGSLVGLRNYLFMMYYNEADKFMWDRGWFIHVVNYLTWALILPLVYYVVGRIQANPSSNNATLFLKILLGGTLLALLHELISNLLFFPTLHFLGIKKMSLDTVKHMIGVLPAAVITRLIEFGILYAVITAIELRRKYRNKQLELAQLEGQLSSAQLNALRLQLQPHFLFNTLNTISSLMEFDKKQAQKVV
;
A
#
# COMPACT_ATOMS: atom_id res chain seq x y z
N MET A 1 9.11 17.39 11.39
CA MET A 1 8.17 16.88 10.36
C MET A 1 8.45 15.39 10.17
N SER A 2 7.72 14.49 10.84
CA SER A 2 7.98 13.04 10.76
C SER A 2 7.48 12.49 9.42
N LEU A 3 8.38 12.18 8.49
CA LEU A 3 8.05 11.47 7.25
C LEU A 3 7.42 10.12 7.62
N ARG A 4 6.18 9.86 7.17
CA ARG A 4 5.58 8.53 7.32
C ARG A 4 6.50 7.52 6.62
N LYS A 5 6.85 6.41 7.31
CA LYS A 5 7.61 5.32 6.69
C LYS A 5 6.85 4.80 5.47
N LEU A 6 7.54 4.68 4.35
CA LEU A 6 6.96 4.15 3.11
C LEU A 6 6.32 2.78 3.37
N PRO A 7 5.19 2.49 2.70
CA PRO A 7 4.51 1.22 2.88
C PRO A 7 5.31 0.06 2.27
N ILE A 8 6.17 0.35 1.30
CA ILE A 8 7.01 -0.63 0.61
C ILE A 8 8.47 -0.23 0.81
N PRO A 9 9.40 -1.17 1.08
CA PRO A 9 10.83 -0.90 1.05
C PRO A 9 11.25 -0.28 -0.29
N TYR A 10 12.12 0.74 -0.22
CA TYR A 10 12.56 1.50 -1.39
C TYR A 10 13.22 0.63 -2.48
N PHE A 11 13.86 -0.46 -2.07
CA PHE A 11 14.43 -1.46 -2.98
C PHE A 11 13.41 -2.01 -3.98
N TYR A 12 12.19 -2.34 -3.55
CA TYR A 12 11.16 -2.84 -4.45
C TYR A 12 10.65 -1.78 -5.40
N ALA A 13 10.66 -0.50 -5.00
CA ALA A 13 10.31 0.60 -5.90
C ALA A 13 11.34 0.73 -7.03
N ILE A 14 12.63 0.65 -6.72
CA ILE A 14 13.70 0.65 -7.72
C ILE A 14 13.54 -0.56 -8.66
N LEU A 15 13.34 -1.76 -8.10
CA LEU A 15 13.21 -2.98 -8.90
C LEU A 15 11.97 -2.92 -9.81
N ALA A 16 10.85 -2.42 -9.31
CA ALA A 16 9.65 -2.19 -10.10
C ALA A 16 9.88 -1.16 -11.22
N SER A 17 10.59 -0.06 -10.93
CA SER A 17 10.95 0.95 -11.94
C SER A 17 11.83 0.36 -13.05
N ILE A 18 12.83 -0.45 -12.72
CA ILE A 18 13.68 -1.13 -13.71
C ILE A 18 12.85 -2.11 -14.55
N ALA A 19 11.99 -2.90 -13.91
CA ALA A 19 11.14 -3.85 -14.60
C ALA A 19 10.15 -3.16 -15.56
N LEU A 20 9.47 -2.09 -15.11
CA LEU A 20 8.54 -1.31 -15.92
C LEU A 20 9.25 -0.59 -17.07
N GLY A 21 10.40 0.04 -16.81
CA GLY A 21 11.19 0.67 -17.85
C GLY A 21 11.69 -0.34 -18.89
N SER A 22 12.09 -1.52 -18.44
CA SER A 22 12.50 -2.61 -19.34
C SER A 22 11.35 -3.12 -20.17
N LEU A 23 10.16 -3.28 -19.58
CA LEU A 23 8.95 -3.70 -20.28
C LEU A 23 8.54 -2.69 -21.34
N VAL A 24 8.60 -1.39 -21.05
CA VAL A 24 8.29 -0.33 -22.01
C VAL A 24 9.34 -0.27 -23.13
N GLY A 25 10.62 -0.40 -22.80
CA GLY A 25 11.70 -0.49 -23.79
C GLY A 25 11.53 -1.70 -24.71
N LEU A 26 11.24 -2.88 -24.14
CA LEU A 26 10.97 -4.10 -24.89
C LEU A 26 9.72 -3.96 -25.77
N ARG A 27 8.64 -3.37 -25.25
CA ARG A 27 7.43 -3.08 -26.05
C ARG A 27 7.76 -2.20 -27.26
N ASN A 28 8.59 -1.17 -27.08
CA ASN A 28 8.97 -0.29 -28.18
C ASN A 28 9.86 -1.01 -29.20
N TYR A 29 10.78 -1.88 -28.76
CA TYR A 29 11.55 -2.75 -29.64
C TYR A 29 10.65 -3.69 -30.45
N LEU A 30 9.70 -4.37 -29.78
CA LEU A 30 8.74 -5.25 -30.44
C LEU A 30 7.86 -4.49 -31.45
N PHE A 31 7.49 -3.26 -31.14
CA PHE A 31 6.76 -2.40 -32.07
C PHE A 31 7.61 -2.12 -33.33
N MET A 32 8.89 -1.77 -33.19
CA MET A 32 9.78 -1.59 -34.36
C MET A 32 9.99 -2.89 -35.14
N MET A 33 10.11 -4.02 -34.45
CA MET A 33 10.20 -5.34 -35.08
C MET A 33 8.97 -5.67 -35.92
N TYR A 34 7.77 -5.33 -35.44
CA TYR A 34 6.53 -5.52 -36.19
C TYR A 34 6.50 -4.74 -37.52
N TYR A 35 7.15 -3.57 -37.58
CA TYR A 35 7.28 -2.76 -38.80
C TYR A 35 8.55 -3.06 -39.61
N ASN A 36 9.29 -4.14 -39.30
CA ASN A 36 10.58 -4.47 -39.91
C ASN A 36 11.64 -3.35 -39.78
N GLU A 37 11.63 -2.62 -38.67
CA GLU A 37 12.57 -1.53 -38.37
C GLU A 37 13.40 -1.81 -37.10
N ALA A 38 13.50 -3.07 -36.68
CA ALA A 38 14.23 -3.45 -35.46
C ALA A 38 15.72 -3.09 -35.49
N ASP A 39 16.32 -3.05 -36.69
CA ASP A 39 17.70 -2.63 -36.92
C ASP A 39 17.94 -1.16 -36.55
N LYS A 40 16.90 -0.33 -36.62
CA LYS A 40 16.95 1.09 -36.23
C LYS A 40 16.84 1.29 -34.71
N PHE A 41 16.55 0.24 -33.93
CA PHE A 41 16.39 0.36 -32.49
C PHE A 41 17.74 0.52 -31.78
N MET A 42 17.97 1.73 -31.28
CA MET A 42 19.17 2.07 -30.51
C MET A 42 18.99 1.67 -29.05
N TRP A 43 19.57 0.55 -28.60
CA TRP A 43 19.38 0.05 -27.22
C TRP A 43 19.82 1.04 -26.12
N ASP A 44 20.90 1.77 -26.37
CA ASP A 44 21.46 2.82 -25.50
C ASP A 44 20.47 3.98 -25.27
N ARG A 45 19.58 4.25 -26.23
CA ARG A 45 18.56 5.30 -26.12
C ARG A 45 17.19 4.70 -25.82
N GLY A 46 16.75 3.74 -26.60
CA GLY A 46 15.42 3.13 -26.50
C GLY A 46 15.14 2.48 -25.15
N TRP A 47 16.06 1.67 -24.61
CA TRP A 47 15.81 0.99 -23.33
C TRP A 47 16.17 1.87 -22.12
N PHE A 48 17.38 2.45 -22.14
CA PHE A 48 17.92 3.19 -21.00
C PHE A 48 17.07 4.41 -20.62
N ILE A 49 16.54 5.14 -21.60
CA ILE A 49 15.69 6.32 -21.37
C ILE A 49 14.46 5.94 -20.55
N HIS A 50 13.81 4.82 -20.88
CA HIS A 50 12.62 4.39 -20.15
C HIS A 50 12.97 3.96 -18.73
N VAL A 51 14.06 3.22 -18.52
CA VAL A 51 14.50 2.82 -17.18
C VAL A 51 14.80 4.04 -16.30
N VAL A 52 15.58 5.00 -16.79
CA VAL A 52 15.88 6.25 -16.06
C VAL A 52 14.61 7.02 -15.76
N ASN A 53 13.70 7.11 -16.72
CA ASN A 53 12.42 7.79 -16.55
C ASN A 53 11.50 7.10 -15.52
N TYR A 54 11.52 5.78 -15.38
CA TYR A 54 10.76 5.12 -14.31
C TYR A 54 11.48 5.20 -12.96
N LEU A 55 12.81 5.34 -12.95
CA LEU A 55 13.57 5.57 -11.72
C LEU A 55 13.28 6.95 -11.11
N THR A 56 12.89 7.96 -11.90
CA THR A 56 12.46 9.25 -11.33
C THR A 56 11.16 9.13 -10.53
N TRP A 57 10.28 8.17 -10.85
CA TRP A 57 9.15 7.84 -9.98
C TRP A 57 9.58 7.25 -8.64
N ALA A 58 10.59 6.37 -8.64
CA ALA A 58 11.15 5.86 -7.39
C ALA A 58 11.75 7.02 -6.57
N LEU A 59 12.49 7.94 -7.21
CA LEU A 59 13.08 9.11 -6.57
C LEU A 59 12.02 10.00 -5.88
N ILE A 60 10.91 10.29 -6.55
CA ILE A 60 9.84 11.12 -5.97
C ILE A 60 8.82 10.32 -5.15
N LEU A 61 8.97 9.00 -5.02
CA LEU A 61 8.02 8.14 -4.32
C LEU A 61 7.72 8.56 -2.87
N PRO A 62 8.68 9.02 -2.05
CA PRO A 62 8.38 9.54 -0.71
C PRO A 62 7.42 10.74 -0.75
N LEU A 63 7.57 11.62 -1.75
CA LEU A 63 6.71 12.77 -1.93
C LEU A 63 5.32 12.34 -2.43
N VAL A 64 5.26 11.40 -3.38
CA VAL A 64 4.00 10.78 -3.82
C VAL A 64 3.25 10.22 -2.61
N TYR A 65 3.92 9.40 -1.80
CA TYR A 65 3.33 8.81 -0.61
C TYR A 65 2.84 9.87 0.40
N TYR A 66 3.60 10.94 0.59
CA TYR A 66 3.19 12.06 1.43
C TYR A 66 1.92 12.75 0.91
N VAL A 67 1.86 13.06 -0.38
CA VAL A 67 0.69 13.70 -1.02
C VAL A 67 -0.55 12.80 -0.91
N VAL A 68 -0.41 11.52 -1.24
CA VAL A 68 -1.49 10.53 -1.10
C VAL A 68 -1.96 10.44 0.35
N GLY A 69 -1.03 10.36 1.31
CA GLY A 69 -1.35 10.34 2.73
C GLY A 69 -2.10 11.60 3.22
N ARG A 70 -1.77 12.77 2.67
CA ARG A 70 -2.48 14.04 2.96
C ARG A 70 -3.91 14.05 2.40
N ILE A 71 -4.09 13.56 1.17
CA ILE A 71 -5.41 13.45 0.55
C ILE A 71 -6.29 12.51 1.36
N GLN A 72 -5.76 11.35 1.78
CA GLN A 72 -6.49 10.37 2.57
C GLN A 72 -6.74 10.78 4.02
N ALA A 73 -5.88 11.62 4.62
CA ALA A 73 -6.04 12.07 6.01
C ALA A 73 -7.19 13.06 6.17
N ASN A 74 -7.57 13.78 5.11
CA ASN A 74 -8.70 14.70 5.10
C ASN A 74 -9.72 14.27 4.03
N PRO A 75 -10.40 13.11 4.25
CA PRO A 75 -11.34 12.55 3.30
C PRO A 75 -12.49 13.54 3.11
N SER A 76 -12.74 13.90 1.85
CA SER A 76 -13.87 14.74 1.51
C SER A 76 -15.17 13.94 1.59
N SER A 77 -16.24 14.54 2.12
CA SER A 77 -17.59 13.97 2.08
C SER A 77 -18.16 13.93 0.65
N ASN A 78 -17.69 14.82 -0.23
CA ASN A 78 -18.06 14.87 -1.63
C ASN A 78 -16.99 14.22 -2.52
N ASN A 79 -17.42 13.27 -3.35
CA ASN A 79 -16.58 12.57 -4.34
C ASN A 79 -15.94 13.55 -5.35
N ALA A 80 -16.63 14.63 -5.73
CA ALA A 80 -16.09 15.63 -6.65
C ALA A 80 -14.88 16.37 -6.05
N THR A 81 -14.97 16.78 -4.80
CA THR A 81 -13.85 17.44 -4.10
C THR A 81 -12.68 16.48 -3.86
N LEU A 82 -12.94 15.19 -3.61
CA LEU A 82 -11.89 14.17 -3.56
C LEU A 82 -11.19 14.03 -4.92
N PHE A 83 -11.96 13.92 -6.00
CA PHE A 83 -11.44 13.85 -7.36
C PHE A 83 -10.56 15.07 -7.69
N LEU A 84 -11.02 16.29 -7.36
CA LEU A 84 -10.24 17.51 -7.56
C LEU A 84 -8.93 17.50 -6.76
N LYS A 85 -8.93 17.05 -5.51
CA LYS A 85 -7.69 16.90 -4.72
C LYS A 85 -6.70 15.93 -5.35
N ILE A 86 -7.19 14.79 -5.85
CA ILE A 86 -6.37 13.79 -6.54
C ILE A 86 -5.82 14.36 -7.84
N LEU A 87 -6.67 15.02 -8.64
CA LEU A 87 -6.28 15.62 -9.90
C LEU A 87 -5.23 16.73 -9.70
N LEU A 88 -5.45 17.66 -8.77
CA LEU A 88 -4.51 18.74 -8.49
C LEU A 88 -3.16 18.22 -7.96
N GLY A 89 -3.20 17.27 -7.02
CA GLY A 89 -2.00 16.64 -6.49
C GLY A 89 -1.24 15.86 -7.57
N GLY A 90 -1.96 15.12 -8.42
CA GLY A 90 -1.41 14.39 -9.54
C GLY A 90 -0.77 15.30 -10.59
N THR A 91 -1.43 16.40 -10.95
CA THR A 91 -0.89 17.36 -11.93
C THR A 91 0.39 18.01 -11.40
N LEU A 92 0.42 18.40 -10.13
CA LEU A 92 1.62 18.98 -9.53
C LEU A 92 2.79 18.00 -9.49
N LEU A 93 2.53 16.72 -9.16
CA LEU A 93 3.52 15.66 -9.19
C LEU A 93 3.97 15.31 -10.61
N ALA A 94 3.06 15.33 -11.59
CA ALA A 94 3.36 15.10 -13.00
C ALA A 94 4.29 16.17 -13.55
N LEU A 95 4.02 17.45 -13.27
CA LEU A 95 4.89 18.56 -13.66
C LEU A 95 6.26 18.48 -12.99
N LEU A 96 6.29 18.12 -11.71
CA LEU A 96 7.54 17.92 -10.98
C LEU A 96 8.37 16.76 -11.55
N HIS A 97 7.71 15.64 -11.84
CA HIS A 97 8.33 14.48 -12.47
C HIS A 97 8.92 14.84 -13.84
N GLU A 98 8.15 15.55 -14.65
CA GLU A 98 8.56 16.01 -15.98
C GLU A 98 9.77 16.95 -15.91
N LEU A 99 9.74 17.89 -14.95
CA LEU A 99 10.86 18.80 -14.69
C LEU A 99 12.12 18.02 -14.30
N ILE A 100 12.02 17.11 -13.33
CA ILE A 100 13.16 16.31 -12.85
C ILE A 100 13.70 15.42 -13.98
N SER A 101 12.82 14.74 -14.71
CA SER A 101 13.23 13.83 -15.79
C SER A 101 13.93 14.61 -16.91
N ASN A 102 13.44 15.79 -17.28
CA ASN A 102 14.07 16.64 -18.29
C ASN A 102 15.40 17.23 -17.83
N LEU A 103 15.51 17.63 -16.56
CA LEU A 103 16.76 18.11 -15.96
C LEU A 103 17.83 17.02 -15.87
N LEU A 104 17.44 15.76 -15.69
CA LEU A 104 18.37 14.64 -15.72
C LEU A 104 18.74 14.26 -17.16
N PHE A 105 17.79 14.33 -18.09
CA PHE A 105 17.96 13.76 -19.42
C PHE A 105 18.63 14.68 -20.44
N PHE A 106 18.21 15.94 -20.57
CA PHE A 106 18.74 16.81 -21.62
C PHE A 106 20.19 17.28 -21.35
N PRO A 107 20.55 17.68 -20.12
CA PRO A 107 21.94 18.03 -19.81
C PRO A 107 22.90 16.84 -19.99
N THR A 108 22.51 15.63 -19.60
CA THR A 108 23.36 14.44 -19.77
C THR A 108 23.62 14.15 -21.24
N LEU A 109 22.60 14.22 -22.10
CA LEU A 109 22.80 14.12 -23.55
C LEU A 109 23.67 15.23 -24.14
N HIS A 110 23.59 16.44 -23.59
CA HIS A 110 24.40 17.57 -24.02
C HIS A 110 25.87 17.39 -23.66
N PHE A 111 26.15 17.03 -22.40
CA PHE A 111 27.51 16.77 -21.92
C PHE A 111 28.17 15.59 -22.62
N LEU A 112 27.39 14.57 -23.00
CA LEU A 112 27.89 13.42 -23.79
C LEU A 112 28.12 13.76 -25.27
N GLY A 113 27.86 14.99 -25.70
CA GLY A 113 28.03 15.41 -27.10
C GLY A 113 27.00 14.80 -28.07
N ILE A 114 26.00 14.08 -27.55
CA ILE A 114 25.01 13.34 -28.34
C ILE A 114 23.97 14.28 -28.95
N LYS A 115 23.54 15.31 -28.21
CA LYS A 115 22.54 16.27 -28.66
C LYS A 115 22.90 17.69 -28.22
N LYS A 116 22.99 18.62 -29.17
CA LYS A 116 23.19 20.04 -28.84
C LYS A 116 21.89 20.63 -28.30
N MET A 117 21.99 21.39 -27.21
CA MET A 117 20.86 22.13 -26.68
C MET A 117 20.56 23.29 -27.63
N SER A 118 19.46 23.18 -28.39
CA SER A 118 19.02 24.15 -29.38
C SER A 118 17.61 24.65 -29.07
N LEU A 119 17.22 25.78 -29.68
CA LEU A 119 15.86 26.31 -29.58
C LEU A 119 14.81 25.30 -30.05
N ASP A 120 15.13 24.49 -31.07
CA ASP A 120 14.24 23.45 -31.59
C ASP A 120 14.07 22.29 -30.61
N THR A 121 15.10 21.98 -29.82
CA THR A 121 14.99 20.99 -28.73
C THR A 121 13.99 21.46 -27.68
N VAL A 122 14.06 22.74 -27.29
CA VAL A 122 13.12 23.34 -26.33
C VAL A 122 11.70 23.38 -26.88
N LYS A 123 11.51 23.75 -28.15
CA LYS A 123 10.20 23.72 -28.82
C LYS A 123 9.60 22.31 -28.84
N HIS A 124 10.41 21.29 -29.15
CA HIS A 124 9.97 19.91 -29.14
C HIS A 124 9.57 19.45 -27.73
N MET A 125 10.34 19.82 -26.70
CA MET A 125 9.98 19.54 -25.30
C MET A 125 8.61 20.13 -24.95
N ILE A 126 8.39 21.42 -25.24
CA ILE A 126 7.12 22.10 -24.96
C ILE A 126 5.96 21.45 -25.71
N GLY A 127 6.16 21.04 -26.97
CA GLY A 127 5.12 20.39 -27.78
C GLY A 127 4.70 19.02 -27.25
N VAL A 128 5.60 18.29 -26.58
CA VAL A 128 5.33 16.94 -26.02
C VAL A 128 4.76 17.02 -24.60
N LEU A 129 4.90 18.16 -23.89
CA LEU A 129 4.42 18.35 -22.51
C LEU A 129 2.98 17.88 -22.27
N PRO A 130 1.97 18.19 -23.11
CA PRO A 130 0.60 17.76 -22.84
C PRO A 130 0.45 16.24 -22.79
N ALA A 131 1.04 15.53 -23.76
CA ALA A 131 1.02 14.07 -23.81
C ALA A 131 1.81 13.45 -22.65
N ALA A 132 2.94 14.06 -22.28
CA ALA A 132 3.74 13.64 -21.15
C ALA A 132 2.95 13.76 -19.84
N VAL A 133 2.34 14.92 -19.56
CA VAL A 133 1.53 15.15 -18.35
C VAL A 133 0.38 14.16 -18.25
N ILE A 134 -0.35 13.89 -19.35
CA ILE A 134 -1.44 12.91 -19.35
C ILE A 134 -0.92 11.53 -18.96
N THR A 135 0.21 11.10 -19.54
CA THR A 135 0.81 9.80 -19.22
C THR A 135 1.25 9.72 -17.76
N ARG A 136 1.84 10.79 -17.22
CA ARG A 136 2.22 10.88 -15.79
C ARG A 136 1.02 10.87 -14.86
N LEU A 137 -0.10 11.46 -15.26
CA LEU A 137 -1.34 11.40 -14.48
C LEU A 137 -1.88 9.97 -14.37
N ILE A 138 -1.78 9.18 -15.44
CA ILE A 138 -2.17 7.77 -15.42
C ILE A 138 -1.26 6.98 -14.48
N GLU A 139 0.06 7.15 -14.59
CA GLU A 139 1.05 6.50 -13.72
C GLU A 139 0.85 6.88 -12.24
N PHE A 140 0.60 8.16 -11.97
CA PHE A 140 0.23 8.63 -10.62
C PHE A 140 -1.07 7.99 -10.13
N GLY A 141 -2.09 7.87 -10.99
CA GLY A 141 -3.35 7.21 -10.65
C GLY A 141 -3.14 5.74 -10.24
N ILE A 142 -2.27 5.02 -10.95
CA ILE A 142 -1.88 3.66 -10.58
C ILE A 142 -1.16 3.64 -9.23
N LEU A 143 -0.19 4.52 -9.00
CA LEU A 143 0.51 4.62 -7.71
C LEU A 143 -0.45 4.95 -6.57
N TYR A 144 -1.37 5.89 -6.79
CA TYR A 144 -2.41 6.26 -5.83
C TYR A 144 -3.26 5.05 -5.46
N ALA A 145 -3.72 4.27 -6.46
CA ALA A 145 -4.51 3.06 -6.24
C ALA A 145 -3.73 1.99 -5.46
N VAL A 146 -2.48 1.73 -5.83
CA VAL A 146 -1.61 0.74 -5.15
C VAL A 146 -1.34 1.14 -3.69
N ILE A 147 -0.98 2.40 -3.44
CA ILE A 147 -0.75 2.92 -2.08
C ILE A 147 -2.02 2.76 -1.24
N THR A 148 -3.16 3.19 -1.79
CA THR A 148 -4.47 3.10 -1.11
C THR A 148 -4.83 1.65 -0.80
N ALA A 149 -4.62 0.73 -1.74
CA ALA A 149 -4.89 -0.70 -1.53
C ALA A 149 -4.04 -1.30 -0.41
N ILE A 150 -2.75 -0.95 -0.35
CA ILE A 150 -1.85 -1.43 0.71
C ILE A 150 -2.29 -0.88 2.08
N GLU A 151 -2.61 0.40 2.16
CA GLU A 151 -3.05 1.03 3.41
C GLU A 151 -4.40 0.49 3.87
N LEU A 152 -5.32 0.25 2.95
CA LEU A 152 -6.62 -0.36 3.23
C LEU A 152 -6.44 -1.79 3.76
N ARG A 153 -5.60 -2.61 3.13
CA ARG A 153 -5.30 -3.97 3.60
C ARG A 153 -4.69 -3.98 5.01
N ARG A 154 -3.80 -3.03 5.32
CA ARG A 154 -3.23 -2.87 6.66
C ARG A 154 -4.30 -2.50 7.69
N LYS A 155 -5.15 -1.52 7.38
CA LYS A 155 -6.26 -1.11 8.26
C LYS A 155 -7.22 -2.28 8.53
N TYR A 156 -7.59 -3.04 7.50
CA TYR A 156 -8.45 -4.21 7.66
C TYR A 156 -7.82 -5.28 8.55
N ARG A 157 -6.53 -5.60 8.34
CA ARG A 157 -5.84 -6.61 9.15
C ARG A 157 -5.73 -6.19 10.62
N ASN A 158 -5.45 -4.91 10.89
CA ASN A 158 -5.40 -4.41 12.25
C ASN A 158 -6.78 -4.49 12.94
N LYS A 159 -7.85 -4.12 12.23
CA LYS A 159 -9.22 -4.27 12.74
C LYS A 159 -9.59 -5.72 13.02
N GLN A 160 -9.19 -6.66 12.15
CA GLN A 160 -9.46 -8.09 12.37
C GLN A 160 -8.73 -8.61 13.63
N LEU A 161 -7.50 -8.18 13.87
CA LEU A 161 -6.76 -8.54 15.08
C LEU A 161 -7.42 -7.97 16.35
N GLU A 162 -7.86 -6.72 16.30
CA GLU A 162 -8.57 -6.06 17.40
C GLU A 162 -9.91 -6.77 17.70
N LEU A 163 -10.69 -7.11 16.67
CA LEU A 163 -11.93 -7.87 16.83
C LEU A 163 -11.69 -9.24 17.47
N ALA A 164 -10.68 -9.99 17.00
CA ALA A 164 -10.35 -11.29 17.57
C ALA A 164 -9.93 -11.19 19.06
N GLN A 165 -9.24 -10.12 19.45
CA GLN A 165 -8.89 -9.86 20.85
C GLN A 165 -10.14 -9.56 21.70
N LEU A 166 -11.06 -8.73 21.19
CA LEU A 166 -12.32 -8.41 21.87
C LEU A 166 -13.22 -9.64 22.02
N GLU A 167 -13.31 -10.49 20.99
CA GLU A 167 -14.06 -11.75 21.06
C GLU A 167 -13.47 -12.71 22.11
N GLY A 168 -12.14 -12.80 22.22
CA GLY A 168 -11.48 -13.57 23.26
C GLY A 168 -11.75 -13.05 24.68
N GLN A 169 -11.76 -11.73 24.85
CA GLN A 169 -12.13 -11.09 26.13
C GLN A 169 -13.59 -11.36 26.49
N LEU A 170 -14.51 -11.27 25.52
CA LEU A 170 -15.93 -11.57 25.72
C LEU A 170 -16.14 -13.02 26.14
N SER A 171 -15.50 -13.97 25.45
CA SER A 171 -15.58 -15.40 25.79
C SER A 171 -15.06 -15.68 27.19
N SER A 172 -13.94 -15.06 27.58
CA SER A 172 -13.37 -15.17 28.93
C SER A 172 -14.31 -14.61 30.00
N ALA A 173 -14.95 -13.47 29.73
CA ALA A 173 -15.92 -12.87 30.63
C ALA A 173 -17.17 -13.75 30.79
N GLN A 174 -17.68 -14.33 29.70
CA GLN A 174 -18.81 -15.26 29.72
C GLN A 174 -18.49 -16.53 30.53
N LEU A 175 -17.29 -17.11 30.34
CA LEU A 175 -16.84 -18.26 31.13
C LEU A 175 -16.74 -17.94 32.62
N ASN A 176 -16.20 -16.77 32.96
CA ASN A 176 -16.13 -16.33 34.36
C ASN A 176 -17.52 -16.12 34.96
N ALA A 177 -18.45 -15.51 34.22
CA ALA A 177 -19.83 -15.35 34.66
C ALA A 177 -20.53 -16.70 34.87
N LEU A 178 -20.33 -17.66 33.96
CA LEU A 178 -20.88 -19.01 34.08
C LEU A 178 -20.30 -19.74 35.32
N ARG A 179 -19.00 -19.61 35.57
CA ARG A 179 -18.36 -20.15 36.79
C ARG A 179 -18.94 -19.54 38.07
N LEU A 180 -19.26 -18.25 38.08
CA LEU A 180 -19.90 -17.60 39.23
C LEU A 180 -21.35 -18.08 39.43
N GLN A 181 -22.08 -18.39 38.35
CA GLN A 181 -23.43 -18.94 38.43
C GLN A 181 -23.48 -20.39 38.92
N LEU A 182 -22.45 -21.20 38.61
CA LEU A 182 -22.24 -22.52 39.22
C LEU A 182 -21.79 -22.32 40.67
N GLN A 183 -22.73 -22.00 41.57
CA GLN A 183 -22.46 -21.76 42.98
C GLN A 183 -21.58 -22.87 43.58
N PRO A 184 -20.31 -22.60 43.94
CA PRO A 184 -19.46 -23.60 44.58
C PRO A 184 -20.12 -24.14 45.85
N HIS A 185 -20.81 -23.25 46.57
CA HIS A 185 -21.52 -23.55 47.79
C HIS A 185 -22.71 -24.51 47.57
N PHE A 186 -23.36 -24.51 46.41
CA PHE A 186 -24.47 -25.42 46.14
C PHE A 186 -23.98 -26.87 45.98
N LEU A 187 -22.83 -27.05 45.34
CA LEU A 187 -22.19 -28.36 45.22
C LEU A 187 -21.67 -28.84 46.60
N PHE A 188 -21.03 -27.95 47.37
CA PHE A 188 -20.62 -28.25 48.75
C PHE A 188 -21.80 -28.50 49.69
N ASN A 189 -22.91 -27.77 49.57
CA ASN A 189 -24.11 -27.99 50.37
C ASN A 189 -24.76 -29.33 50.03
N THR A 190 -24.83 -29.69 48.75
CA THR A 190 -25.36 -30.99 48.32
C THR A 190 -24.48 -32.14 48.84
N LEU A 191 -23.15 -32.03 48.72
CA LEU A 191 -22.21 -33.03 49.24
C LEU A 191 -22.28 -33.17 50.76
N ASN A 192 -22.30 -32.06 51.50
CA ASN A 192 -22.42 -32.08 52.96
C ASN A 192 -23.77 -32.70 53.41
N THR A 193 -24.86 -32.43 52.67
CA THR A 193 -26.17 -33.01 52.97
C THR A 193 -26.22 -34.51 52.69
N ILE A 194 -25.63 -34.97 51.58
CA ILE A 194 -25.54 -36.41 51.28
C ILE A 194 -24.65 -37.12 52.31
N SER A 195 -23.52 -36.51 52.69
CA SER A 195 -22.62 -37.07 53.70
C SER A 195 -23.30 -37.20 55.07
N SER A 196 -24.09 -36.21 55.49
CA SER A 196 -24.83 -36.28 56.76
C SER A 196 -25.94 -37.31 56.73
N LEU A 197 -26.64 -37.48 55.60
CA LEU A 197 -27.64 -38.54 55.39
C LEU A 197 -27.02 -39.94 55.44
N MET A 198 -25.87 -40.16 54.80
CA MET A 198 -25.16 -41.44 54.85
C MET A 198 -24.65 -41.78 56.26
N GLU A 199 -24.20 -40.80 57.04
CA GLU A 199 -23.82 -41.01 58.45
C GLU A 199 -25.03 -41.35 59.32
N PHE A 200 -26.20 -40.76 59.04
CA PHE A 200 -27.44 -41.09 59.72
C PHE A 200 -27.89 -42.53 59.44
N ASP A 201 -27.83 -42.96 58.18
CA ASP A 201 -28.18 -44.34 57.79
C ASP A 201 -27.22 -45.37 58.40
N LYS A 202 -25.91 -45.08 58.44
CA LYS A 202 -24.94 -45.95 59.14
C LYS A 202 -25.25 -46.11 60.63
N LYS A 203 -25.66 -45.02 61.30
CA LYS A 203 -26.02 -45.06 62.73
C LYS A 203 -27.36 -45.74 62.99
N GLN A 204 -28.32 -45.70 62.07
CA GLN A 204 -29.56 -46.50 62.17
C GLN A 204 -29.30 -47.99 61.91
N ALA A 205 -28.50 -48.34 60.90
CA ALA A 205 -28.15 -49.73 60.60
C ALA A 205 -27.39 -50.43 61.75
N GLN A 206 -26.56 -49.70 62.51
CA GLN A 206 -25.87 -50.23 63.69
C GLN A 206 -26.76 -50.41 64.93
N LYS A 207 -28.00 -49.89 64.93
CA LYS A 207 -28.95 -50.06 66.04
C LYS A 207 -29.93 -51.22 65.86
N VAL A 208 -29.90 -51.89 64.71
CA VAL A 208 -30.82 -53.01 64.35
C VAL A 208 -30.13 -54.38 64.44
N VAL A 209 -28.93 -54.44 65.04
CA VAL A 209 -28.24 -55.68 65.42
C VAL A 209 -28.24 -55.80 66.94
#